data_AF-A0A7V3FTW3-F1
#
_entry.id   AF-A0A7V3FTW3-F1
#
_cell.length_a   1.000
_cell.length_b   1.000
_cell.length_c   1.000
_cell.angle_alpha   90.00
_cell.angle_beta   90.00
_cell.angle_gamma   90.00
#
_symmetry.space_group_name_H-M   'P 1'
#
loop_
_entity.id
_entity.type
_entity.pdbx_description
1 polymer ?
#
loop_
_entity_poly.entity_id
_entity_poly.type
_entity_poly.pdbx_seq_one_letter_code
_entity_poly.pdbx_strand_id
1 'polypeptide(L)' 'RMEVKYNVEVVNKDGEKLNTEHLVWDEANKKIYSDAFVKITTAKEIIMGKGLESNQDFTNYQIKEVTGTIQLNNDDL' A
#
# COMPACT_ATOMS: atom_id res chain seq x y z
N ARG A 1 -8.03 -1.21 17.28
CA ARG A 1 -7.82 -0.23 16.19
C ARG A 1 -6.59 0.57 16.54
N MET A 2 -5.59 0.56 15.66
CA MET A 2 -4.34 1.30 15.80
C MET A 2 -4.20 2.28 14.62
N GLU A 3 -3.57 3.43 14.85
CA GLU A 3 -3.29 4.43 13.82
C GLU A 3 -1.80 4.75 13.77
N VAL A 4 -1.22 4.77 12.57
CA VAL A 4 0.19 5.10 12.32
C VAL A 4 0.26 6.24 11.31
N LYS A 5 1.14 7.22 11.54
CA LYS A 5 1.20 8.49 10.79
C LYS A 5 2.62 8.87 10.36
N TYR A 6 2.72 9.81 9.42
CA TYR A 6 3.91 10.46 8.85
C TYR A 6 4.67 9.65 7.80
N ASN A 7 5.31 8.55 8.17
CA ASN A 7 6.10 7.74 7.24
C ASN A 7 5.82 6.26 7.50
N VAL A 8 4.67 5.79 7.04
CA VAL A 8 4.26 4.40 7.21
C VAL A 8 4.78 3.60 6.03
N GLU A 9 5.55 2.55 6.34
CA GLU A 9 5.96 1.53 5.38
C GLU A 9 5.43 0.17 5.84
N VAL A 10 4.77 -0.55 4.94
CA VAL A 10 4.35 -1.93 5.14
C VAL A 10 4.98 -2.78 4.06
N VAL A 11 5.60 -3.90 4.43
CA VAL A 11 6.20 -4.85 3.50
C VAL A 11 5.53 -6.20 3.68
N ASN A 12 4.99 -6.75 2.60
CA ASN A 12 4.37 -8.08 2.63
C ASN A 12 5.41 -9.20 2.40
N LYS A 13 4.97 -10.45 2.53
CA LYS A 13 5.82 -11.64 2.33
C LYS A 13 6.39 -11.79 0.91
N ASP A 14 5.77 -11.13 -0.07
CA ASP A 14 6.16 -11.17 -1.48
C ASP A 14 7.15 -10.04 -1.83
N GLY A 15 7.52 -9.21 -0.83
CA GLY A 15 8.46 -8.11 -0.96
C GLY A 15 7.84 -6.81 -1.50
N GLU A 16 6.52 -6.76 -1.67
CA GLU A 16 5.81 -5.55 -2.08
C GLU A 16 5.75 -4.56 -0.93
N LYS A 17 5.84 -3.26 -1.26
CA LYS A 17 5.89 -2.18 -0.28
C LYS A 17 4.73 -1.24 -0.46
N LEU A 18 4.01 -0.95 0.62
CA LEU A 18 3.07 0.17 0.73
C LEU A 18 3.74 1.31 1.48
N ASN A 19 3.77 2.50 0.88
CA ASN A 19 4.11 3.74 1.54
C ASN A 19 2.88 4.66 1.63
N THR A 20 2.63 5.21 2.81
CA THR A 20 1.54 6.18 3.05
C THR A 20 1.84 7.07 4.26
N GLU A 21 1.20 8.23 4.32
CA GLU A 21 1.29 9.15 5.46
C GLU A 21 0.36 8.77 6.61
N HIS A 22 -0.65 7.92 6.36
CA HIS A 22 -1.62 7.50 7.36
C HIS A 22 -2.13 6.09 7.09
N LEU A 23 -2.04 5.23 8.10
CA LEU A 23 -2.57 3.87 8.08
C LEU A 23 -3.40 3.61 9.34
N VAL A 24 -4.56 2.99 9.15
CA VAL A 24 -5.40 2.46 10.21
C VAL A 24 -5.35 0.94 10.16
N TRP A 25 -5.01 0.31 11.27
CA TRP A 25 -5.10 -1.14 11.43
C TRP A 25 -6.31 -1.52 12.28
N ASP A 26 -7.22 -2.27 11.68
CA ASP A 26 -8.34 -2.92 12.34
C ASP A 26 -8.01 -4.40 12.60
N GLU A 27 -7.40 -4.64 13.77
CA GLU A 27 -7.04 -5.97 14.25
C GLU A 27 -8.24 -6.92 14.36
N ALA A 28 -9.43 -6.40 14.73
CA ALA A 28 -10.61 -7.23 14.93
C ALA A 28 -11.10 -7.83 13.60
N ASN A 29 -11.04 -7.03 12.53
CA ASN A 29 -11.43 -7.45 11.19
C ASN A 29 -10.25 -7.94 10.32
N LYS A 30 -9.03 -7.93 10.87
CA LYS A 30 -7.78 -8.29 10.16
C LYS A 30 -7.58 -7.50 8.86
N LYS A 31 -7.82 -6.19 8.92
CA LYS A 31 -7.72 -5.29 7.76
C LYS A 31 -6.87 -4.05 8.06
N ILE A 32 -6.20 -3.56 7.03
CA ILE A 32 -5.55 -2.25 7.04
C ILE A 32 -6.21 -1.33 6.03
N TYR A 33 -6.24 -0.04 6.34
CA TYR A 33 -6.87 0.97 5.52
C TYR A 33 -6.03 2.24 5.50
N SER A 34 -6.11 2.97 4.40
CA SER A 34 -5.66 4.35 4.29
C SER A 34 -6.71 5.16 3.56
N ASP A 35 -6.88 6.42 3.95
CA ASP A 35 -7.63 7.46 3.23
C ASP A 35 -6.70 8.49 2.56
N ALA A 36 -5.39 8.36 2.80
CA ALA A 36 -4.35 9.23 2.29
C ALA A 36 -3.83 8.76 0.93
N PHE A 37 -2.82 9.48 0.42
CA PHE A 37 -2.06 9.03 -0.73
C PHE A 37 -1.34 7.71 -0.41
N VAL A 38 -1.33 6.80 -1.37
CA VAL A 38 -0.65 5.51 -1.29
C VAL A 38 0.24 5.33 -2.50
N LYS A 39 1.44 4.79 -2.24
CA LYS A 39 2.36 4.29 -3.27
C LYS A 39 2.63 2.83 -2.97
N ILE A 40 2.31 1.96 -3.91
CA ILE A 40 2.63 0.54 -3.85
C ILE A 40 3.76 0.27 -4.83
N THR A 41 4.85 -0.33 -4.34
CA THR A 41 5.96 -0.76 -5.17
C THR A 41 6.00 -2.29 -5.17
N THR A 42 5.82 -2.88 -6.34
CA THR A 42 5.96 -4.33 -6.57
C THR A 42 7.27 -4.60 -7.29
N ALA A 43 7.55 -5.87 -7.60
CA ALA A 43 8.70 -6.24 -8.43
C ALA A 43 8.59 -5.75 -9.89
N LYS A 44 7.38 -5.40 -10.36
CA LYS A 44 7.11 -5.08 -11.78
C LYS A 44 6.67 -3.67 -12.01
N GLU A 45 6.06 -3.03 -11.00
CA GLU A 45 5.44 -1.73 -11.20
C GLU A 45 5.34 -0.93 -9.91
N ILE A 46 5.17 0.37 -10.08
CA ILE A 46 4.78 1.32 -9.03
C ILE A 46 3.35 1.76 -9.32
N ILE A 47 2.46 1.53 -8.36
CA ILE A 47 1.06 1.92 -8.41
C ILE A 47 0.84 3.07 -7.43
N MET A 48 0.18 4.13 -7.88
CA MET A 48 -0.11 5.31 -7.07
C MET A 48 -1.61 5.62 -7.07
N GLY A 49 -2.08 6.12 -5.94
CA GLY A 49 -3.48 6.51 -5.82
C GLY A 49 -3.82 7.13 -4.48
N LYS A 50 -5.12 7.34 -4.27
CA LYS A 50 -5.68 7.78 -2.99
C LYS A 50 -6.59 6.70 -2.42
N GLY A 51 -6.37 6.41 -1.14
CA GLY A 51 -7.14 5.46 -0.38
C GLY A 51 -6.80 4.00 -0.71
N LEU A 52 -6.75 3.17 0.33
CA LEU A 52 -6.46 1.75 0.26
C LEU A 52 -7.30 0.97 1.26
N GLU A 53 -7.73 -0.22 0.87
CA GLU A 53 -8.22 -1.27 1.75
C GLU A 53 -7.45 -2.55 1.45
N SER A 54 -7.00 -3.25 2.50
CA SER A 54 -6.26 -4.50 2.35
C SER A 54 -6.46 -5.43 3.55
N ASN A 55 -6.17 -6.71 3.37
CA ASN A 55 -5.96 -7.62 4.49
C ASN A 55 -4.73 -7.22 5.32
N GLN A 56 -4.68 -7.66 6.58
CA GLN A 56 -3.64 -7.24 7.53
C GLN A 56 -2.20 -7.55 7.10
N ASP A 57 -2.01 -8.57 6.26
CA ASP A 57 -0.70 -9.01 5.75
C ASP A 57 -0.35 -8.37 4.40
N PHE A 58 -1.19 -7.46 3.89
CA PHE A 58 -0.94 -6.69 2.68
C PHE A 58 -0.69 -7.55 1.42
N THR A 59 -1.33 -8.72 1.33
CA THR A 59 -1.22 -9.63 0.17
C THR A 59 -2.40 -9.54 -0.79
N ASN A 60 -3.48 -8.85 -0.38
CA ASN A 60 -4.65 -8.57 -1.18
C ASN A 60 -5.16 -7.17 -0.84
N TYR A 61 -5.14 -6.27 -1.82
CA TYR A 61 -5.48 -4.87 -1.62
C TYR A 61 -6.28 -4.31 -2.80
N GLN A 62 -7.01 -3.25 -2.50
CA GLN A 62 -7.69 -2.41 -3.48
C GLN A 62 -7.33 -0.95 -3.21
N ILE A 63 -6.89 -0.26 -4.26
CA ILE A 63 -6.76 1.19 -4.26
C ILE A 63 -8.10 1.79 -4.69
N LYS A 64 -8.61 2.78 -3.94
CA LYS A 64 -9.93 3.35 -4.20
C LYS A 64 -9.93 4.25 -5.44
N GLU A 65 -8.92 5.11 -5.54
CA GLU A 65 -8.75 6.06 -6.64
C GLU A 65 -7.34 5.93 -7.20
N VAL A 66 -7.17 5.16 -8.27
CA VAL A 66 -5.87 5.00 -8.95
C VAL A 66 -5.56 6.28 -9.72
N THR A 67 -4.38 6.85 -9.50
CA THR A 67 -3.92 8.07 -10.19
C THR A 67 -2.82 7.80 -11.22
N GLY A 68 -2.13 6.65 -11.12
CA GLY A 68 -1.15 6.24 -12.13
C GLY A 68 -0.47 4.92 -11.81
N THR A 69 0.11 4.34 -12.85
CA THR A 69 0.90 3.10 -12.79
C THR A 69 2.13 3.27 -13.66
N ILE A 70 3.30 2.90 -13.13
CA ILE A 70 4.59 2.95 -13.83
C ILE A 70 5.12 1.52 -13.87
N GLN A 71 5.28 0.94 -15.06
CA GLN A 71 5.95 -0.34 -15.23
C GLN A 71 7.46 -0.16 -15.07
N LEU A 72 8.09 -1.04 -14.30
CA LEU A 72 9.54 -1.12 -14.13
C LEU A 72 10.07 -2.11 -15.17
N ASN A 73 10.94 -1.64 -16.04
CA ASN A 73 11.67 -2.52 -16.96
C ASN A 73 13.03 -2.86 -16.35
N ASN A 74 13.64 -3.96 -16.81
CA ASN A 74 14.94 -4.42 -16.32
C ASN A 74 16.08 -3.40 -16.52
N ASP A 75 15.87 -2.38 -17.37
CA ASP A 75 16.84 -1.31 -17.62
C ASP A 75 16.71 -0.13 -16.63
N ASP A 76 15.68 -0.12 -15.76
CA ASP A 76 15.39 0.95 -14.79
C ASP A 76 15.97 0.67 -13.38
N LEU A 77 16.66 -0.46 -13.17
CA LEU A 77 17.31 -0.90 -11.92
C LEU A 77 18.83 -0.96 -12.05
#